data_AF-A0A2T4G869-F1
#
_entry.id   AF-A0A2T4G869-F1
#
_cell.length_a   1.000
_cell.length_b   1.000
_cell.length_c   1.000
_cell.angle_alpha   90.00
_cell.angle_beta   90.00
_cell.angle_gamma   90.00
#
_symmetry.space_group_name_H-M   'P 1'
#
loop_
_entity.id
_entity.type
_entity.pdbx_description
1 polymer ?
#
loop_
_entity_poly.entity_id
_entity_poly.type
_entity_poly.pdbx_seq_one_letter_code
_entity_poly.pdbx_strand_id
1 'polypeptide(L)'
;MTCIFCSIVQKTSPAHILWEDDQHMAFLSIFPNTPGFSVVIPKQHYGSYAFAQSDEVLAGLAIAAKKTAQQIDRAFPDVARTGMMLEGYGVDHLHAKLFPMHGTGGDSTFKPISSKVEKFFEAYEGYISSHDFVRADDAELAELAAHIRSFV
;
A
#
# COMPACT_ATOMS: atom_id res chain seq x y z
N MET A 1 -5.66 -22.83 6.11
CA MET A 1 -5.60 -22.25 4.75
C MET A 1 -4.15 -22.21 4.30
N THR A 2 -3.88 -22.49 3.03
CA THR A 2 -2.56 -22.34 2.42
C THR A 2 -2.35 -20.88 2.00
N CYS A 3 -1.52 -20.14 2.74
CA CYS A 3 -1.15 -18.76 2.37
C CYS A 3 -0.20 -18.77 1.16
N ILE A 4 -0.58 -18.08 0.08
CA ILE A 4 0.24 -17.97 -1.13
C ILE A 4 1.56 -17.21 -0.88
N PHE A 5 1.55 -16.20 -0.01
CA PHE A 5 2.76 -15.45 0.35
C PHE A 5 3.73 -16.31 1.17
N CYS A 6 3.25 -17.18 2.06
CA CYS A 6 4.10 -18.18 2.71
C CYS A 6 4.74 -19.13 1.69
N SER A 7 4.00 -19.52 0.64
CA SER A 7 4.53 -20.37 -0.44
C SER A 7 5.61 -19.63 -1.26
N ILE A 8 5.44 -18.33 -1.48
CA ILE A 8 6.46 -17.47 -2.11
C ILE A 8 7.72 -17.39 -1.23
N VAL A 9 7.56 -17.16 0.08
CA VAL A 9 8.69 -17.12 1.04
C VAL A 9 9.45 -18.45 1.05
N GLN A 10 8.72 -19.56 1.00
CA GLN A 10 9.29 -20.92 0.93
C GLN A 10 9.82 -21.29 -0.46
N LYS A 11 9.68 -20.41 -1.46
CA LYS A 11 10.10 -20.62 -2.85
C LYS A 11 9.40 -21.83 -3.51
N THR A 12 8.22 -22.19 -3.04
CA THR A 12 7.37 -23.25 -3.61
C THR A 12 6.37 -22.71 -4.63
N SER A 13 6.12 -21.40 -4.63
CA SER A 13 5.39 -20.67 -5.67
C SER A 13 6.36 -19.74 -6.43
N PRO A 14 6.22 -19.57 -7.75
CA PRO A 14 7.01 -18.61 -8.50
C PRO A 14 6.72 -17.17 -8.03
N ALA A 15 7.75 -16.34 -8.00
CA ALA A 15 7.67 -14.91 -7.74
C ALA A 15 8.85 -14.18 -8.40
N HIS A 16 8.63 -12.93 -8.79
CA HIS A 16 9.68 -12.04 -9.30
C HIS A 16 10.14 -11.13 -8.16
N ILE A 17 11.10 -11.62 -7.38
CA ILE A 17 11.64 -10.94 -6.19
C ILE A 17 12.53 -9.78 -6.64
N LEU A 18 12.29 -8.59 -6.08
CA LEU A 18 13.12 -7.40 -6.32
C LEU A 18 14.02 -7.04 -5.14
N TRP A 19 13.64 -7.42 -3.91
CA TRP A 19 14.43 -7.16 -2.71
C TRP A 19 14.06 -8.13 -1.59
N GLU A 20 15.01 -8.51 -0.73
CA GLU A 20 14.74 -9.22 0.52
C GLU A 20 15.81 -8.91 1.57
N ASP A 21 15.42 -9.02 2.85
CA ASP A 21 16.34 -9.11 3.98
C ASP A 21 15.97 -10.32 4.86
N ASP A 22 16.54 -10.43 6.06
CA ASP A 22 16.27 -11.58 6.94
C ASP A 22 14.80 -11.69 7.35
N GLN A 23 14.08 -10.57 7.41
CA GLN A 23 12.71 -10.51 7.95
C GLN A 23 11.65 -10.19 6.89
N HIS A 24 12.02 -9.63 5.74
CA HIS A 24 11.08 -9.12 4.74
C HIS A 24 11.44 -9.57 3.33
N MET A 25 10.43 -9.55 2.45
CA MET A 25 10.57 -9.85 1.03
C MET A 25 9.69 -8.91 0.22
N ALA A 26 10.19 -8.46 -0.92
CA ALA A 26 9.46 -7.67 -1.90
C ALA A 26 9.47 -8.36 -3.27
N PHE A 27 8.31 -8.47 -3.91
CA PHE A 27 8.13 -9.08 -5.21
C PHE A 27 7.08 -8.34 -6.05
N LEU A 28 7.16 -8.46 -7.37
CA LEU A 28 6.19 -7.85 -8.28
C LEU A 28 4.83 -8.56 -8.15
N SER A 29 3.74 -7.79 -8.17
CA SER A 29 2.41 -8.38 -8.32
C SER A 29 2.27 -8.99 -9.71
N ILE A 30 1.63 -10.16 -9.79
CA ILE A 30 1.21 -10.76 -11.07
C ILE A 30 -0.02 -10.05 -11.67
N PHE A 31 -0.68 -9.19 -10.90
CA PHE A 31 -1.78 -8.32 -11.33
C PHE A 31 -1.38 -6.85 -11.11
N PRO A 32 -0.40 -6.32 -11.85
CA PRO A 32 0.03 -4.94 -11.67
C PRO A 32 -0.99 -3.97 -12.26
N ASN A 33 -1.24 -2.85 -11.57
CA ASN A 33 -2.02 -1.73 -12.12
C ASN A 33 -1.13 -0.57 -12.62
N THR A 34 0.19 -0.69 -12.46
CA THR A 34 1.21 0.23 -12.97
C THR A 34 2.55 -0.52 -13.06
N PRO A 35 3.47 -0.17 -13.98
CA PRO A 35 4.81 -0.77 -14.01
C PRO A 35 5.50 -0.65 -12.64
N GLY A 36 6.20 -1.71 -12.22
CA GLY A 36 6.86 -1.76 -10.91
C GLY A 36 5.93 -1.94 -9.70
N PHE A 37 4.61 -2.11 -9.89
CA PHE A 37 3.69 -2.39 -8.78
C PHE A 37 4.13 -3.65 -8.02
N SER A 38 4.44 -3.45 -6.73
CA SER A 38 5.12 -4.44 -5.91
C SER A 38 4.38 -4.69 -4.60
N VAL A 39 4.62 -5.85 -4.02
CA VAL A 39 4.10 -6.27 -2.71
C VAL A 39 5.30 -6.50 -1.79
N VAL A 40 5.28 -5.90 -0.60
CA VAL A 40 6.27 -6.08 0.46
C VAL A 40 5.61 -6.79 1.63
N ILE A 41 6.23 -7.84 2.12
CA ILE A 41 5.71 -8.70 3.20
C ILE A 41 6.78 -8.94 4.27
N PRO A 42 6.39 -9.21 5.53
CA PRO A 42 7.23 -9.98 6.43
C PRO A 42 7.32 -11.44 5.92
N LYS A 43 8.47 -12.07 6.11
CA LYS A 43 8.68 -13.50 5.83
C LYS A 43 7.90 -14.39 6.80
N GLN A 44 7.79 -13.95 8.06
CA GLN A 44 6.88 -14.55 9.03
C GLN A 44 5.43 -14.22 8.67
N HIS A 45 4.54 -15.19 8.88
CA HIS A 45 3.11 -14.99 8.69
C HIS A 45 2.50 -14.19 9.84
N TYR A 46 1.83 -13.10 9.49
CA TYR A 46 0.97 -12.30 10.34
C TYR A 46 -0.36 -12.09 9.62
N GLY A 47 -1.47 -11.98 10.35
CA GLY A 47 -2.76 -11.68 9.73
C GLY A 47 -2.73 -10.38 8.92
N SER A 48 -3.54 -10.28 7.87
CA SER A 48 -3.45 -9.17 6.92
C SER A 48 -3.80 -7.79 7.50
N TYR A 49 -4.57 -7.73 8.58
CA TYR A 49 -4.95 -6.47 9.19
C TYR A 49 -3.77 -5.85 9.95
N ALA A 50 -3.22 -4.77 9.39
CA ALA A 50 -2.01 -4.12 9.88
C ALA A 50 -2.14 -3.61 11.32
N PHE A 51 -3.31 -3.04 11.67
CA PHE A 51 -3.56 -2.47 13.00
C PHE A 51 -3.93 -3.51 14.08
N ALA A 52 -3.95 -4.80 13.74
CA ALA A 52 -3.97 -5.89 14.73
C ALA A 52 -2.57 -6.43 15.06
N GLN A 53 -1.53 -5.97 14.36
CA GLN A 53 -0.15 -6.39 14.62
C GLN A 53 0.54 -5.44 15.61
N SER A 54 1.67 -5.87 16.16
CA SER A 54 2.46 -5.01 17.06
C SER A 54 3.08 -3.82 16.32
N ASP A 55 3.38 -2.76 17.05
CA ASP A 55 4.07 -1.58 16.54
C ASP A 55 5.41 -1.93 15.89
N GLU A 56 6.14 -2.91 16.45
CA GLU A 56 7.40 -3.40 15.89
C GLU A 56 7.21 -4.03 14.50
N VAL A 57 6.21 -4.89 14.33
CA VAL A 57 5.91 -5.53 13.05
C VAL A 57 5.48 -4.50 12.02
N LEU A 58 4.61 -3.56 12.41
CA LEU A 58 4.14 -2.51 11.52
C LEU A 58 5.26 -1.55 11.11
N ALA A 59 6.11 -1.13 12.04
CA ALA A 59 7.26 -0.28 11.76
C ALA A 59 8.29 -0.99 10.87
N GLY A 60 8.55 -2.27 11.12
CA GLY A 60 9.43 -3.11 10.30
C GLY A 60 8.96 -3.15 8.85
N LEU A 61 7.67 -3.42 8.63
CA LEU A 61 7.07 -3.42 7.30
C LEU A 61 7.19 -2.05 6.60
N ALA A 62 6.90 -0.96 7.30
CA ALA A 62 7.01 0.39 6.73
C ALA A 62 8.45 0.73 6.31
N ILE A 63 9.45 0.31 7.09
CA ILE A 63 10.87 0.49 6.76
C ILE A 63 11.25 -0.37 5.54
N ALA A 64 10.80 -1.62 5.47
CA ALA A 64 11.01 -2.49 4.32
C ALA A 64 10.36 -1.92 3.04
N ALA A 65 9.14 -1.40 3.15
CA ALA A 65 8.42 -0.74 2.08
C ALA A 65 9.17 0.51 1.58
N LYS A 66 9.68 1.35 2.49
CA LYS A 66 10.54 2.50 2.16
C LYS A 66 11.80 2.08 1.38
N LYS A 67 12.53 1.06 1.83
CA LYS A 67 13.74 0.57 1.15
C LYS A 67 13.43 0.09 -0.27
N THR A 68 12.30 -0.58 -0.43
CA THR A 68 11.82 -1.10 -1.71
C THR A 68 11.38 0.04 -2.64
N ALA A 69 10.60 1.00 -2.14
CA ALA A 69 10.18 2.19 -2.87
C ALA A 69 11.38 2.99 -3.42
N GLN A 70 12.44 3.18 -2.63
CA GLN A 70 13.66 3.86 -3.09
C GLN A 70 14.42 3.12 -4.18
N GLN A 71 14.31 1.79 -4.26
CA GLN A 71 14.89 1.02 -5.36
C GLN A 71 14.06 1.21 -6.63
N ILE A 72 12.74 1.15 -6.51
CA ILE A 72 11.78 1.42 -7.58
C ILE A 72 12.00 2.83 -8.15
N ASP A 73 12.04 3.86 -7.31
CA ASP A 73 12.20 5.26 -7.73
C ASP A 73 13.50 5.46 -8.54
N ARG A 74 14.58 4.72 -8.22
CA ARG A 74 15.84 4.76 -8.99
C ARG A 74 15.77 3.97 -10.29
N ALA A 75 14.96 2.92 -10.34
CA ALA A 75 14.80 2.06 -11.51
C ALA A 75 13.98 2.74 -12.62
N PHE A 76 13.11 3.68 -12.26
CA PHE A 76 12.24 4.40 -13.19
C PHE A 76 12.54 5.90 -13.18
N PRO A 77 13.29 6.43 -14.17
CA PRO A 77 13.66 7.84 -14.22
C PRO A 77 12.47 8.82 -14.23
N ASP A 78 11.30 8.37 -14.67
CA ASP A 78 10.05 9.14 -14.72
C ASP A 78 9.21 9.04 -13.44
N VAL A 79 9.69 8.35 -12.40
CA VAL A 79 9.03 8.23 -11.09
C VAL A 79 9.77 9.11 -10.09
N ALA A 80 9.10 10.16 -9.58
CA ALA A 80 9.64 10.95 -8.47
C ALA A 80 9.32 10.35 -7.11
N ARG A 81 8.20 9.61 -7.01
CA ARG A 81 7.68 9.06 -5.76
C ARG A 81 6.93 7.76 -6.01
N THR A 82 7.01 6.87 -5.02
CA THR A 82 6.20 5.66 -4.94
C THR A 82 5.23 5.76 -3.75
N GLY A 83 3.95 5.55 -4.01
CA GLY A 83 2.90 5.46 -2.99
C GLY A 83 2.92 4.11 -2.27
N MET A 84 2.42 4.09 -1.04
CA MET A 84 2.28 2.88 -0.22
C MET A 84 0.83 2.72 0.23
N MET A 85 0.29 1.51 0.12
CA MET A 85 -1.06 1.18 0.56
C MET A 85 -1.06 -0.04 1.48
N LEU A 86 -1.82 0.06 2.57
CA LEU A 86 -2.15 -1.05 3.47
C LEU A 86 -3.68 -1.18 3.47
N GLU A 87 -4.17 -2.25 2.84
CA GLU A 87 -5.62 -2.49 2.70
C GLU A 87 -6.10 -3.57 3.67
N GLY A 88 -5.32 -4.64 3.85
CA GLY A 88 -5.66 -5.74 4.75
C GLY A 88 -6.66 -6.77 4.18
N TYR A 89 -7.11 -6.62 2.94
CA TYR A 89 -7.94 -7.59 2.23
C TYR A 89 -7.19 -8.29 1.09
N GLY A 90 -7.77 -9.37 0.56
CA GLY A 90 -7.19 -10.20 -0.50
C GLY A 90 -6.47 -11.42 0.04
N VAL A 91 -5.16 -11.32 0.28
CA VAL A 91 -4.35 -12.39 0.89
C VAL A 91 -4.25 -12.13 2.39
N ASP A 92 -4.67 -13.10 3.20
CA ASP A 92 -4.50 -13.07 4.65
C ASP A 92 -3.03 -13.32 5.02
N HIS A 93 -2.21 -12.30 4.82
CA HIS A 93 -0.81 -12.20 5.22
C HIS A 93 -0.45 -10.72 5.18
N LEU A 94 0.09 -10.14 6.25
CA LEU A 94 0.41 -8.71 6.30
C LEU A 94 1.22 -8.25 5.09
N HIS A 95 0.75 -7.25 4.33
CA HIS A 95 1.45 -6.81 3.13
C HIS A 95 1.22 -5.33 2.81
N ALA A 96 2.28 -4.65 2.37
CA ALA A 96 2.24 -3.31 1.81
C ALA A 96 2.30 -3.39 0.28
N LYS A 97 1.41 -2.68 -0.40
CA LYS A 97 1.44 -2.52 -1.87
C LYS A 97 2.16 -1.22 -2.20
N LEU A 98 3.05 -1.25 -3.19
CA LEU A 98 3.79 -0.09 -3.67
C LEU A 98 3.32 0.30 -5.07
N PHE A 99 3.02 1.58 -5.24
CA PHE A 99 2.50 2.17 -6.47
C PHE A 99 3.47 3.24 -7.02
N PRO A 100 4.33 2.91 -7.99
CA PRO A 100 5.20 3.87 -8.63
C PRO A 100 4.40 4.91 -9.42
N MET A 101 4.59 6.19 -9.12
CA MET A 101 3.85 7.29 -9.75
C MET A 101 4.57 7.76 -11.02
N HIS A 102 4.43 6.99 -12.11
CA HIS A 102 5.03 7.31 -13.40
C HIS A 102 4.64 8.69 -13.94
N GLY A 103 5.54 9.29 -14.72
CA GLY A 103 5.39 10.63 -15.26
C GLY A 103 5.50 11.77 -14.24
N THR A 104 5.96 11.51 -13.01
CA THR A 104 6.14 12.55 -11.96
C THR A 104 7.60 12.98 -11.79
N GLY A 105 8.56 12.21 -12.30
CA GLY A 105 10.01 12.44 -12.19
C GLY A 105 10.69 12.86 -13.51
N GLY A 106 12.02 12.91 -13.49
CA GLY A 106 12.84 13.34 -14.62
C GLY A 106 12.57 14.79 -15.02
N ASP A 107 12.46 15.04 -16.33
CA ASP A 107 12.11 16.35 -16.90
C ASP A 107 10.60 16.61 -16.94
N SER A 108 9.81 15.89 -16.13
CA SER A 108 8.36 16.01 -16.12
C SER A 108 7.90 17.42 -15.73
N THR A 109 6.90 17.93 -16.44
CA THR A 109 6.17 19.16 -16.07
C THR A 109 5.03 18.89 -15.08
N PHE A 110 5.11 17.79 -14.32
CA PHE A 110 4.06 17.38 -13.39
C PHE A 110 3.65 18.52 -12.46
N LYS A 111 2.34 18.69 -12.33
CA LYS A 111 1.71 19.57 -11.34
C LYS A 111 0.68 18.74 -10.58
N PRO A 112 0.40 19.06 -9.31
CA PRO A 112 -0.68 18.42 -8.57
C PRO A 112 -1.99 18.45 -9.39
N ILE A 113 -2.62 17.29 -9.53
CA ILE A 113 -3.89 17.13 -10.25
C ILE A 113 -4.95 16.80 -9.21
N SER A 114 -6.02 17.60 -9.17
CA SER A 114 -7.24 17.21 -8.45
C SER A 114 -7.93 16.09 -9.23
N SER A 115 -8.21 14.98 -8.56
CA SER A 115 -8.99 13.89 -9.15
C SER A 115 -10.32 14.41 -9.65
N LYS A 116 -10.75 13.94 -10.83
CA LYS A 116 -12.09 14.21 -11.38
C LYS A 116 -13.12 13.16 -10.96
N VAL A 117 -12.72 12.23 -10.08
CA VAL A 117 -13.61 11.19 -9.57
C VAL A 117 -14.49 11.81 -8.50
N GLU A 118 -15.77 12.02 -8.84
CA GLU A 118 -16.78 12.55 -7.93
C GLU A 118 -17.55 11.38 -7.30
N LYS A 119 -16.87 10.59 -6.47
CA LYS A 119 -17.46 9.43 -5.82
C LYS A 119 -17.36 9.51 -4.30
N PHE A 120 -18.46 9.24 -3.61
CA PHE A 120 -18.50 8.94 -2.19
C PHE A 120 -18.77 7.43 -1.99
N PHE A 121 -18.10 6.82 -1.03
CA PHE A 121 -18.25 5.39 -0.72
C PHE A 121 -19.05 5.23 0.57
N GLU A 122 -20.28 4.73 0.48
CA GLU A 122 -21.06 4.34 1.67
C GLU A 122 -20.66 2.95 2.19
N ALA A 123 -20.18 2.08 1.29
CA ALA A 123 -19.70 0.74 1.61
C ALA A 123 -18.37 0.48 0.88
N TYR A 124 -17.55 -0.40 1.45
CA TYR A 124 -16.29 -0.81 0.84
C TYR A 124 -16.54 -1.59 -0.46
N GLU A 125 -15.94 -1.13 -1.57
CA GLU A 125 -16.16 -1.69 -2.91
C GLU A 125 -15.04 -2.63 -3.38
N GLY A 126 -14.12 -3.01 -2.50
CA GLY A 126 -12.98 -3.86 -2.86
C GLY A 126 -11.70 -3.11 -3.26
N TYR A 127 -11.65 -1.79 -3.05
CA TYR A 127 -10.43 -0.99 -3.18
C TYR A 127 -10.51 0.26 -2.29
N ILE A 128 -9.35 0.87 -2.03
CA ILE A 128 -9.24 2.17 -1.36
C ILE A 128 -8.78 3.24 -2.36
N SER A 129 -9.08 4.49 -2.06
CA SER A 129 -8.75 5.63 -2.90
C SER A 129 -8.31 6.82 -2.06
N SER A 130 -7.50 7.70 -2.66
CA SER A 130 -7.09 8.99 -2.08
C SER A 130 -7.73 10.20 -2.79
N HIS A 131 -8.75 10.01 -3.63
CA HIS A 131 -9.46 11.15 -4.22
C HIS A 131 -10.38 11.82 -3.20
N ASP A 132 -10.52 13.13 -3.34
CA ASP A 132 -11.51 13.91 -2.59
C ASP A 132 -12.92 13.73 -3.20
N PHE A 133 -13.93 14.18 -2.48
CA PHE A 133 -15.30 14.37 -2.96
C PHE A 133 -15.74 15.82 -2.71
N VAL A 134 -17.04 16.09 -2.65
CA VAL A 134 -17.59 17.39 -2.25
C VAL A 134 -17.21 17.69 -0.78
N ARG A 135 -16.93 18.96 -0.48
CA ARG A 135 -16.68 19.42 0.90
C ARG A 135 -17.89 19.10 1.79
N ALA A 136 -17.66 18.38 2.88
CA ALA A 136 -18.67 18.09 3.89
C ALA A 136 -18.98 19.32 4.77
N ASP A 137 -20.13 19.31 5.44
CA ASP A 137 -20.51 20.35 6.39
C ASP A 137 -19.64 20.30 7.66
N ASP A 138 -19.19 21.46 8.13
CA ASP A 138 -18.26 21.54 9.26
C ASP A 138 -18.92 21.09 10.59
N ALA A 139 -20.24 21.24 10.76
CA ALA A 139 -20.94 20.77 11.95
C ALA A 139 -21.10 19.24 11.93
N GLU A 140 -21.47 18.65 10.78
CA GLU A 140 -21.51 17.20 10.59
C GLU A 140 -20.15 16.54 10.87
N LEU A 141 -19.06 17.14 10.37
CA LEU A 141 -17.69 16.69 10.64
C LEU A 141 -17.35 16.76 12.13
N ALA A 142 -17.78 17.81 12.82
CA ALA A 142 -17.54 17.97 14.25
C ALA A 142 -18.26 16.89 15.08
N GLU A 143 -19.51 16.57 14.74
CA GLU A 143 -20.29 15.51 15.37
C GLU A 143 -19.67 14.13 15.13
N LEU A 144 -19.31 13.82 13.87
CA LEU A 144 -18.66 12.56 13.52
C LEU A 144 -17.32 12.40 14.25
N ALA A 145 -16.51 13.45 14.31
CA ALA A 145 -15.25 13.44 15.03
C ALA A 145 -15.44 13.23 16.54
N ALA A 146 -16.48 13.82 17.14
CA ALA A 146 -16.82 13.60 18.55
C ALA A 146 -17.27 12.15 18.80
N HIS A 147 -18.08 11.58 17.90
CA HIS A 147 -18.51 10.19 17.97
C HIS A 147 -17.31 9.23 17.91
N ILE A 148 -16.41 9.38 16.95
CA ILE A 148 -15.20 8.53 16.83
C ILE A 148 -14.34 8.61 18.11
N ARG A 149 -14.13 9.81 18.66
CA ARG A 149 -13.37 10.01 19.90
C ARG A 149 -14.02 9.38 21.14
N SER A 150 -15.27 8.92 21.08
CA SER A 150 -15.91 8.23 22.20
C SER A 150 -15.48 6.77 22.36
N PHE A 151 -14.72 6.23 21.38
CA PHE A 151 -14.27 4.83 21.35
C PHE A 151 -12.78 4.65 21.72
N VAL A 152 -12.16 5.65 22.34
CA VAL A 152 -10.78 5.59 22.87
C VAL A 152 -10.74 5.47 24.39
#